data_AF-A0A6P0XB30-F1
#
_entry.id   AF-A0A6P0XB30-F1
#
_cell.length_a   1.000
_cell.length_b   1.000
_cell.length_c   1.000
_cell.angle_alpha   90.00
_cell.angle_beta   90.00
_cell.angle_gamma   90.00
#
_symmetry.space_group_name_H-M   'P 1'
#
loop_
_entity.id
_entity.type
_entity.pdbx_description
1 polymer ?
#
loop_
_entity_poly.entity_id
_entity_poly.type
_entity_poly.pdbx_seq_one_letter_code
_entity_poly.pdbx_strand_id
1 'polypeptide(L)' 'MNEVNLGTLYIVGTPIGNLEDITFRAIKTLQTVDLIAAEDTRHTSKLLQHFDIQTPQLSYHQH' A
#
# COMPACT_ATOMS: atom_id res chain seq x y z
N MET A 1 26.75 13.59 -12.94
CA MET A 1 26.50 13.47 -11.49
C MET A 1 25.51 12.34 -11.33
N ASN A 2 25.86 11.26 -10.60
CA ASN A 2 24.88 10.23 -10.28
C ASN A 2 23.97 10.79 -9.18
N GLU A 3 22.73 11.09 -9.52
CA GLU A 3 21.71 11.38 -8.52
C GLU A 3 21.43 10.09 -7.74
N VAL A 4 21.70 10.12 -6.44
CA VAL A 4 21.26 9.06 -5.53
C VAL A 4 19.78 9.28 -5.28
N ASN A 5 18.93 8.47 -5.91
CA ASN A 5 17.50 8.47 -5.63
C ASN A 5 17.27 7.69 -4.32
N LEU A 6 16.91 8.40 -3.25
CA LEU A 6 16.61 7.79 -1.95
C LEU A 6 15.21 7.19 -1.97
N GLY A 7 15.08 5.94 -1.53
CA GLY A 7 13.78 5.32 -1.31
C GLY A 7 12.97 6.06 -0.23
N THR A 8 11.66 6.11 -0.39
CA THR A 8 10.73 6.72 0.59
C THR A 8 9.81 5.65 1.15
N LEU A 9 9.72 5.57 2.48
CA LEU A 9 8.75 4.73 3.18
C LEU A 9 7.49 5.55 3.52
N TYR A 10 6.35 5.12 2.99
CA TYR A 10 5.05 5.68 3.34
C TYR A 10 4.32 4.77 4.33
N ILE A 11 3.89 5.33 5.46
CA ILE A 11 2.97 4.64 6.38
C ILE A 11 1.55 5.08 6.03
N VAL A 12 0.76 4.15 5.52
CA VAL A 12 -0.60 4.41 5.03
C VAL A 12 -1.60 3.72 5.96
N GLY A 13 -2.47 4.50 6.59
CA GLY A 13 -3.58 3.95 7.36
C GLY A 13 -4.64 3.36 6.43
N THR A 14 -5.01 2.10 6.66
CA THR A 14 -6.12 1.43 5.98
C THR A 14 -7.41 1.58 6.79
N PRO A 15 -8.59 1.55 6.16
CA PRO A 15 -9.85 1.56 6.88
C PRO A 15 -9.98 0.37 7.85
N ILE A 16 -10.71 0.57 8.95
CA ILE A 16 -10.98 -0.46 9.96
C ILE A 16 -12.29 -1.22 9.72
N GLY A 17 -12.98 -0.97 8.61
CA GLY A 17 -14.21 -1.67 8.24
C GLY A 17 -14.90 -1.12 6.99
N ASN A 18 -15.09 0.19 6.90
CA ASN A 18 -15.73 0.81 5.73
C ASN A 18 -14.68 1.23 4.69
N LEU A 19 -14.75 0.66 3.48
CA LEU A 19 -13.78 0.95 2.41
C LEU A 19 -13.78 2.42 1.99
N GLU A 20 -14.90 3.12 2.14
CA GLU A 20 -15.04 4.54 1.79
C GLU A 20 -14.26 5.48 2.73
N ASP A 21 -13.82 5.01 3.90
CA ASP A 21 -13.04 5.81 4.85
C ASP A 21 -11.58 6.00 4.37
N ILE A 22 -11.16 5.33 3.30
CA ILE A 22 -9.82 5.51 2.75
C ILE A 22 -9.68 6.91 2.13
N THR A 23 -8.54 7.55 2.36
CA THR A 23 -8.29 8.86 1.75
C THR A 23 -7.85 8.74 0.29
N PHE A 24 -8.17 9.74 -0.54
CA PHE A 24 -7.66 9.82 -1.91
C PHE A 24 -6.12 9.76 -1.98
N ARG A 25 -5.43 10.34 -0.99
CA ARG A 25 -3.97 10.28 -0.90
C ARG A 25 -3.47 8.85 -0.67
N ALA A 26 -4.13 8.09 0.20
CA ALA A 26 -3.76 6.70 0.46
C ALA A 26 -3.89 5.85 -0.81
N ILE A 27 -4.99 5.96 -1.54
CA ILE A 27 -5.19 5.27 -2.83
C ILE A 27 -4.05 5.64 -3.79
N LYS A 28 -3.80 6.94 -4.01
CA LYS A 28 -2.76 7.40 -4.92
C LYS A 28 -1.38 6.90 -4.51
N THR A 29 -1.03 6.98 -3.22
CA THR A 29 0.25 6.48 -2.72
C THR A 29 0.40 5.00 -3.02
N LEU A 30 -0.59 4.18 -2.68
CA LEU A 30 -0.56 2.73 -2.91
C LEU A 30 -0.48 2.37 -4.41
N GLN A 31 -1.06 3.17 -5.30
CA GLN A 31 -0.96 3.00 -6.76
C GLN A 31 0.40 3.39 -7.34
N THR A 32 1.19 4.23 -6.66
CA THR A 32 2.44 4.80 -7.22
C THR A 32 3.73 4.21 -6.66
N VAL A 33 3.67 3.54 -5.51
CA VAL A 33 4.86 2.91 -4.91
C VAL A 33 5.25 1.65 -5.67
N ASP A 34 6.52 1.28 -5.63
CA ASP A 34 7.01 0.07 -6.31
C ASP A 34 6.59 -1.23 -5.61
N LEU A 35 6.31 -1.15 -4.30
CA LEU A 35 5.99 -2.31 -3.46
C LEU A 35 5.10 -1.90 -2.28
N ILE A 36 4.12 -2.74 -1.94
CA ILE A 36 3.32 -2.63 -0.72
C ILE A 36 3.72 -3.76 0.23
N ALA A 37 4.25 -3.42 1.40
CA ALA A 37 4.38 -4.36 2.50
C ALA A 37 3.10 -4.34 3.35
N ALA A 38 2.50 -5.50 3.62
CA ALA A 38 1.35 -5.59 4.51
C ALA A 38 1.48 -6.77 5.46
N GLU A 39 0.93 -6.61 6.66
CA GLU A 39 0.83 -7.66 7.67
C GLU A 39 -0.10 -8.77 7.17
N ASP A 40 -1.43 -8.58 7.17
CA ASP A 40 -2.34 -9.56 6.59
C ASP A 40 -2.57 -9.30 5.10
N THR A 41 -1.90 -10.09 4.26
CA THR A 41 -2.00 -9.88 2.82
C THR A 41 -3.38 -10.17 2.24
N ARG A 42 -4.21 -10.98 2.90
CA ARG A 42 -5.56 -11.34 2.45
C ARG A 42 -6.53 -10.17 2.65
N HIS A 43 -6.40 -9.44 3.75
CA HIS A 43 -7.21 -8.22 3.96
C HIS A 43 -6.80 -7.15 2.96
N THR A 44 -5.50 -6.85 2.89
CA THR A 44 -4.99 -5.84 1.97
C THR A 44 -5.33 -6.17 0.51
N SER A 45 -5.27 -7.43 0.09
CA SER A 45 -5.66 -7.84 -1.27
C SER A 45 -7.09 -7.43 -1.64
N LYS A 46 -8.05 -7.52 -0.71
CA LYS A 46 -9.43 -7.09 -0.96
C LYS A 46 -9.54 -5.57 -1.14
N LEU A 47 -8.82 -4.81 -0.32
CA LEU A 47 -8.73 -3.35 -0.42
C LEU A 47 -8.13 -2.95 -1.78
N LEU A 48 -7.01 -3.57 -2.16
CA LEU A 48 -6.32 -3.27 -3.41
C LEU A 48 -7.21 -3.62 -4.62
N GLN A 49 -7.88 -4.77 -4.62
CA GLN A 49 -8.82 -5.15 -5.68
C GLN A 49 -10.00 -4.18 -5.79
N HIS A 50 -10.56 -3.72 -4.67
CA HIS A 50 -11.69 -2.79 -4.69
C HIS A 50 -11.34 -1.44 -5.36
N PHE A 51 -10.09 -0.98 -5.22
CA PHE A 51 -9.60 0.27 -5.79
C PHE A 51 -8.74 0.09 -7.04
N ASP A 52 -8.75 -1.10 -7.65
CA ASP A 52 -7.96 -1.46 -8.83
C ASP A 52 -6.45 -1.12 -8.71
N ILE A 53 -5.88 -1.44 -7.56
CA ILE A 53 -4.46 -1.21 -7.26
C ILE A 53 -3.67 -2.47 -7.62
N GLN A 54 -2.81 -2.36 -8.63
CA GLN A 54 -2.04 -3.47 -9.20
C GLN A 54 -0.61 -3.59 -8.63
N THR A 55 -0.26 -2.74 -7.66
CA THR A 55 1.07 -2.69 -7.07
C THR A 55 1.42 -4.02 -6.39
N PRO A 56 2.62 -4.59 -6.65
CA PRO A 56 3.03 -5.84 -6.03
C PRO A 56 3.00 -5.77 -4.51
N GLN A 57 2.58 -6.87 -3.89
CA GLN A 57 2.43 -6.96 -2.45
C GLN A 57 3.43 -7.97 -1.86
N LEU A 58 4.09 -7.57 -0.78
CA LEU A 58 4.93 -8.41 0.06
C LEU A 58 4.23 -8.66 1.40
N SER A 59 4.23 -9.92 1.83
CA SER A 59 3.83 -10.27 3.19
C SER A 59 4.96 -9.90 4.17
N TYR A 60 4.63 -9.09 5.17
CA TYR A 60 5.53 -8.76 6.27
C TYR A 60 4.97 -9.36 7.56
N HIS A 61 5.50 -10.51 7.95
CA HIS A 61 5.24 -11.13 9.24
C HIS A 61 6.56 -11.26 10.02
N GLN A 62 6.57 -10.83 11.28
CA GLN A 62 7.63 -11.22 12.21
C GLN A 62 7.47 -12.71 12.54
N HIS A 63 8.56 -13.46 12.39
CA HIS A 63 8.82 -14.64 13.20
C HIS A 63 9.46 -14.21 14.51
#